data_AF-K5WN74-F1
#
_entry.id   AF-K5WN74-F1
#
_cell.length_a   1.000
_cell.length_b   1.000
_cell.length_c   1.000
_cell.angle_alpha   90.00
_cell.angle_beta   90.00
_cell.angle_gamma   90.00
#
_symmetry.space_group_name_H-M   'P 1'
#
loop_
_entity.id
_entity.type
_entity.pdbx_description
1 polymer ?
#
loop_
_entity_poly.entity_id
_entity_poly.type
_entity_poly.pdbx_seq_one_letter_code
_entity_poly.pdbx_strand_id
1 'polypeptide(L)'
;MPYSIGLQSAANAFVSAGFAIQFTVAVITFFAIILITSSFQKDAPDAPDYLPGMSLFHIVPFYQRRFDFLNWGIHATGQSIFQFKLLRIPSVRGVTTDLQNKRIATIHKRVVAAQREGHLTALMPQLLEDSRKVMERWGNSGKFDPFEKIYELTFQTTIRSLSCSEIADDLELVPRIKQLYDQLDTGTTPSTILLPWLPSWAMAKKLWSTKEIYDIIVDAVKKRQDLLTTISEGERPQDTMQLLLDAGDDRMAVVGFIMGLLIAGARATGTSGSWLVTFLASHPEWASKARIEVEELIASHTDSRVSGGAISQTLKCIPLEVWERSTPVLDALIKETLRVAQPHTAMRRNVGPEFYIDGKRIPSGAYVVYPFSDVHLDEDIYEDAWKFDPGRWLNGDETETKGEKGVPFGYVGWGGGKHMCLGTRLAKVELKLIVSMFLLGFDLSIVDKHGKSKDELPKPNWNDILLCRPPKGSFYLGFERKEGILL
;
A
#
# COMPACT_ATOMS: atom_id res chain seq x y z
N MET A 1 -17.98 -55.30 -40.06
CA MET A 1 -17.34 -53.97 -40.15
C MET A 1 -16.27 -53.90 -39.07
N PRO A 2 -15.01 -53.55 -39.37
CA PRO A 2 -13.99 -53.45 -38.34
C PRO A 2 -14.23 -52.15 -37.55
N TYR A 3 -14.39 -52.27 -36.23
CA TYR A 3 -14.36 -51.10 -35.35
C TYR A 3 -12.94 -50.52 -35.39
N SER A 4 -12.80 -49.31 -35.93
CA SER A 4 -11.54 -48.59 -35.82
C SER A 4 -11.34 -48.22 -34.35
N ILE A 5 -10.31 -48.78 -33.71
CA ILE A 5 -9.87 -48.37 -32.37
C ILE A 5 -8.51 -47.69 -32.57
N GLY A 6 -8.38 -46.46 -32.12
CA GLY A 6 -7.17 -45.66 -32.31
C GLY A 6 -7.44 -44.15 -32.24
N LEU A 7 -6.36 -43.36 -32.38
CA LEU A 7 -6.40 -41.89 -32.30
C LEU A 7 -7.46 -41.27 -33.21
N GLN A 8 -7.71 -41.86 -34.38
CA GLN A 8 -8.67 -41.34 -35.36
C GLN A 8 -10.12 -41.50 -34.89
N SER A 9 -10.47 -42.59 -34.19
CA SER A 9 -11.78 -42.77 -33.60
C SER A 9 -11.99 -41.90 -32.36
N ALA A 10 -10.94 -41.72 -31.55
CA ALA A 10 -10.97 -40.80 -30.42
C ALA A 10 -11.08 -39.33 -30.87
N ALA A 11 -10.39 -38.95 -31.95
CA ALA A 11 -10.50 -37.63 -32.57
C ALA A 11 -11.90 -37.40 -33.14
N ASN A 12 -12.48 -38.38 -33.83
CA ASN A 12 -13.84 -38.29 -34.35
C ASN A 12 -14.89 -38.20 -33.22
N ALA A 13 -14.70 -38.94 -32.12
CA ALA A 13 -15.55 -38.86 -30.92
C ALA A 13 -15.41 -37.53 -30.17
N PHE A 14 -14.21 -36.94 -30.16
CA PHE A 14 -13.98 -35.61 -29.62
C PHE A 14 -14.65 -34.54 -30.48
N VAL A 15 -14.49 -34.58 -31.81
CA VAL A 15 -15.10 -33.63 -32.75
C VAL A 15 -16.63 -33.70 -32.73
N SER A 16 -17.20 -34.89 -32.47
CA SER A 16 -18.65 -35.06 -32.33
C SER A 16 -19.20 -34.79 -30.93
N ALA A 17 -18.33 -34.59 -29.93
CA ALA A 17 -18.76 -34.23 -28.57
C ALA A 17 -19.27 -32.78 -28.51
N GLY A 18 -20.21 -32.50 -27.60
CA GLY A 18 -20.71 -31.15 -27.37
C GLY A 18 -19.61 -30.20 -26.87
N PHE A 19 -19.78 -28.90 -27.13
CA PHE A 19 -18.80 -27.85 -26.80
C PHE A 19 -18.26 -27.92 -25.36
N ALA A 20 -19.11 -28.25 -24.39
CA ALA A 20 -18.71 -28.38 -22.99
C ALA A 20 -17.67 -29.51 -22.75
N ILE A 21 -17.83 -30.65 -23.42
CA ILE A 21 -16.90 -31.80 -23.30
C ILE A 21 -15.59 -31.48 -24.04
N GLN A 22 -15.70 -30.88 -25.23
CA GLN A 22 -14.52 -30.45 -26.00
C GLN A 22 -13.68 -29.43 -25.22
N PHE A 23 -14.34 -28.44 -24.61
CA PHE A 23 -13.70 -27.43 -23.77
C PHE A 23 -13.04 -28.07 -22.53
N THR A 24 -13.74 -28.97 -21.85
CA THR A 24 -13.21 -29.66 -20.65
C THR A 24 -11.97 -30.49 -20.98
N VAL A 25 -12.01 -31.27 -22.05
CA VAL A 25 -10.87 -32.09 -22.48
C VAL A 25 -9.71 -31.21 -22.98
N ALA A 26 -9.98 -30.09 -23.67
CA ALA A 26 -8.96 -29.12 -24.07
C ALA A 26 -8.28 -28.49 -22.85
N VAL A 27 -9.04 -28.12 -21.82
CA VAL A 27 -8.52 -27.58 -20.55
C VAL A 27 -7.66 -28.63 -19.84
N ILE A 28 -8.15 -29.86 -19.68
CA ILE A 28 -7.40 -30.96 -19.04
C ILE A 28 -6.09 -31.26 -19.79
N THR A 29 -6.16 -31.33 -21.13
CA THR A 29 -4.99 -31.60 -21.97
C THR A 29 -3.98 -30.47 -21.91
N PHE A 30 -4.44 -29.21 -21.89
CA PHE A 30 -3.58 -28.04 -21.72
C PHE A 30 -2.84 -28.07 -20.38
N PHE A 31 -3.53 -28.39 -19.27
CA PHE A 31 -2.89 -28.54 -17.96
C PHE A 31 -1.93 -29.74 -17.90
N ALA A 32 -2.27 -30.86 -18.54
CA ALA A 32 -1.39 -32.04 -18.62
C ALA A 32 -0.09 -31.74 -19.39
N ILE A 33 -0.17 -31.01 -20.51
CA ILE A 33 1.00 -30.58 -21.29
C ILE A 33 1.88 -29.61 -20.49
N ILE A 34 1.28 -28.68 -19.75
CA ILE A 34 2.02 -27.77 -18.85
C ILE A 34 2.74 -28.53 -17.74
N LEU A 35 2.08 -29.52 -17.13
CA LEU A 35 2.67 -30.35 -16.08
C LEU A 35 3.88 -31.15 -16.61
N ILE A 36 3.74 -31.78 -17.78
CA ILE A 36 4.80 -32.59 -18.40
C ILE A 36 5.99 -31.71 -18.82
N THR A 37 5.75 -30.55 -19.42
CA THR A 37 6.82 -29.63 -19.87
C THR A 37 7.56 -28.93 -18.73
N SER A 38 6.98 -28.88 -17.52
CA SER A 38 7.65 -28.33 -16.33
C SER A 38 8.63 -29.29 -15.62
N SER A 39 8.60 -30.58 -15.99
CA SER A 39 9.29 -31.66 -15.28
C SER A 39 10.73 -31.97 -15.75
N PHE A 40 11.22 -31.29 -16.79
CA PHE A 40 12.55 -31.56 -17.36
C PHE A 40 13.53 -30.40 -17.15
N GLN A 41 14.08 -30.30 -15.95
CA GLN A 41 15.33 -29.57 -15.74
C GLN A 41 16.07 -30.25 -14.58
N LYS A 42 17.26 -30.81 -14.85
CA LYS A 42 18.14 -31.33 -13.81
C LYS A 42 18.77 -30.13 -13.10
N ASP A 43 18.55 -30.02 -11.80
CA ASP A 43 19.09 -28.94 -11.00
C ASP A 43 20.59 -29.16 -10.70
N ALA A 44 21.31 -28.05 -10.54
CA ALA A 44 22.72 -28.06 -10.15
C ALA A 44 22.84 -28.33 -8.65
N PRO A 45 23.98 -28.90 -8.19
CA PRO A 45 24.16 -29.31 -6.78
C PRO A 45 23.99 -28.19 -5.73
N ASP A 46 24.13 -26.91 -6.12
CA ASP A 46 24.08 -25.76 -5.20
C ASP A 46 22.76 -24.95 -5.27
N ALA A 47 21.71 -25.50 -5.88
CA ALA A 47 20.38 -24.87 -5.91
C ALA A 47 19.65 -25.07 -4.57
N PRO A 48 18.91 -24.06 -4.05
CA PRO A 48 18.04 -24.29 -2.90
C PRO A 48 16.99 -25.38 -3.17
N ASP A 49 16.63 -26.14 -2.13
CA ASP A 49 15.77 -27.31 -2.25
C ASP A 49 14.37 -26.96 -2.78
N TYR A 50 13.82 -27.85 -3.60
CA TYR A 50 12.45 -27.73 -4.05
C TYR A 50 11.47 -28.15 -2.96
N LEU A 51 10.36 -27.43 -2.86
CA LEU A 51 9.21 -27.89 -2.10
C LEU A 51 8.71 -29.25 -2.62
N PRO A 52 8.59 -30.28 -1.75
CA PRO A 52 8.24 -31.63 -2.17
C PRO A 52 6.77 -31.74 -2.61
N GLY A 53 6.50 -32.02 -3.88
CA GLY A 53 5.15 -32.32 -4.38
C GLY A 53 4.47 -31.18 -5.15
N MET A 54 4.82 -31.03 -6.43
CA MET A 54 4.25 -30.04 -7.35
C MET A 54 2.88 -30.47 -7.93
N SER A 55 1.93 -30.86 -7.09
CA SER A 55 0.54 -31.07 -7.55
C SER A 55 -0.30 -29.84 -7.25
N LEU A 56 -1.05 -29.35 -8.24
CA LEU A 56 -2.01 -28.24 -8.11
C LEU A 56 -2.97 -28.43 -6.92
N PHE A 57 -3.29 -29.67 -6.56
CA PHE A 57 -4.15 -29.99 -5.41
C PHE A 57 -3.48 -29.75 -4.06
N HIS A 58 -2.15 -29.83 -4.01
CA HIS A 58 -1.40 -29.40 -2.82
C HIS A 58 -1.45 -27.88 -2.71
N ILE A 59 -1.47 -27.14 -3.84
CA ILE A 59 -1.51 -25.66 -3.93
C ILE A 59 -2.83 -25.05 -3.39
N VAL A 60 -3.93 -25.81 -3.37
CA VAL A 60 -5.25 -25.27 -3.00
C VAL A 60 -5.34 -24.84 -1.51
N PRO A 61 -4.89 -25.65 -0.53
CA PRO A 61 -4.74 -25.20 0.87
C PRO A 61 -3.83 -23.97 1.07
N PHE A 62 -2.88 -23.71 0.17
CA PHE A 62 -1.93 -22.57 0.30
C PHE A 62 -2.58 -21.18 0.17
N TYR A 63 -3.84 -21.09 -0.26
CA TYR A 63 -4.57 -19.82 -0.37
C TYR A 63 -5.37 -19.47 0.89
N GLN A 64 -5.27 -20.26 1.97
CA GLN A 64 -6.04 -20.01 3.19
C GLN A 64 -5.39 -18.94 4.10
N ARG A 65 -4.05 -18.88 4.16
CA ARG A 65 -3.29 -17.92 4.99
C ARG A 65 -2.02 -17.48 4.28
N ARG A 66 -1.59 -16.24 4.55
CA ARG A 66 -0.57 -15.51 3.79
C ARG A 66 0.81 -16.18 3.74
N PHE A 67 1.25 -16.77 4.85
CA PHE A 67 2.61 -17.30 4.98
C PHE A 67 2.69 -18.82 5.10
N ASP A 68 1.56 -19.53 5.06
CA ASP A 68 1.55 -21.01 5.16
C ASP A 68 2.41 -21.64 4.05
N PHE A 69 2.45 -21.01 2.87
CA PHE A 69 3.35 -21.40 1.79
C PHE A 69 4.83 -21.30 2.17
N LEU A 70 5.24 -20.18 2.75
CA LEU A 70 6.63 -19.97 3.12
C LEU A 70 7.02 -20.85 4.32
N ASN A 71 6.18 -20.89 5.35
CA ASN A 71 6.38 -21.69 6.55
C ASN A 71 6.45 -23.18 6.24
N TRP A 72 5.55 -23.68 5.39
CA TRP A 72 5.61 -25.07 4.95
C TRP A 72 6.85 -25.33 4.11
N GLY A 73 7.31 -24.38 3.29
CA GLY A 73 8.59 -24.50 2.58
C GLY A 73 9.78 -24.62 3.49
N ILE A 74 9.88 -23.76 4.51
CA ILE A 74 10.94 -23.86 5.52
C ILE A 74 10.86 -25.20 6.25
N HIS A 75 9.67 -25.61 6.69
CA HIS A 75 9.49 -26.88 7.41
C HIS A 75 9.77 -28.10 6.54
N ALA A 76 9.34 -28.10 5.28
CA ALA A 76 9.48 -29.24 4.37
C ALA A 76 10.90 -29.39 3.82
N THR A 77 11.64 -28.29 3.69
CA THR A 77 13.03 -28.30 3.18
C THR A 77 14.08 -28.24 4.28
N GLY A 78 13.74 -27.73 5.46
CA GLY A 78 14.71 -27.44 6.53
C GLY A 78 15.65 -26.28 6.20
N GLN A 79 15.37 -25.48 5.16
CA GLN A 79 16.23 -24.39 4.69
C GLN A 79 15.51 -23.03 4.85
N SER A 80 16.28 -21.99 5.14
CA SER A 80 15.81 -20.59 5.11
C SER A 80 15.56 -20.06 3.68
N ILE A 81 16.08 -20.77 2.67
CA ILE A 81 15.93 -20.46 1.25
C ILE A 81 15.53 -21.74 0.51
N PHE A 82 14.40 -21.70 -0.20
CA PHE A 82 13.85 -22.83 -0.96
C PHE A 82 13.24 -22.36 -2.29
N GLN A 83 13.05 -23.28 -3.24
CA GLN A 83 12.53 -22.99 -4.58
C GLN A 83 11.13 -23.59 -4.81
N PHE A 84 10.33 -22.89 -5.63
CA PHE A 84 9.06 -23.40 -6.14
C PHE A 84 8.83 -22.98 -7.59
N LYS A 85 8.16 -23.84 -8.35
CA LYS A 85 7.70 -23.51 -9.71
C LYS A 85 6.27 -22.97 -9.64
N LEU A 86 6.11 -21.71 -10.01
CA LEU A 86 4.80 -21.19 -10.42
C LEU A 86 4.46 -21.78 -11.80
N LEU A 87 3.19 -22.12 -12.03
CA LEU A 87 2.72 -22.54 -13.35
C LEU A 87 3.18 -21.52 -14.39
N ARG A 88 4.03 -21.97 -15.32
CA ARG A 88 4.68 -21.10 -16.31
C ARG A 88 3.61 -20.67 -17.30
N ILE A 89 3.09 -19.47 -17.10
CA ILE A 89 2.07 -18.88 -17.96
C ILE A 89 2.76 -18.02 -19.02
N PRO A 90 2.37 -18.11 -20.31
CA PRO A 90 2.96 -17.30 -21.36
C PRO A 90 2.78 -15.82 -21.01
N SER A 91 3.87 -15.14 -20.69
CA SER A 91 3.86 -13.71 -20.41
C SER A 91 3.53 -12.95 -21.70
N VAL A 92 2.38 -12.28 -21.72
CA VAL A 92 2.04 -11.29 -22.75
C VAL A 92 2.89 -10.05 -22.49
N ARG A 93 3.78 -9.72 -23.43
CA ARG A 93 4.58 -8.48 -23.40
C ARG A 93 3.66 -7.26 -23.40
N GLY A 94 3.98 -6.26 -22.57
CA GLY A 94 3.52 -4.88 -22.77
C GLY A 94 2.29 -4.38 -22.00
N VAL A 95 1.70 -5.15 -21.08
CA VAL A 95 0.47 -4.68 -20.38
C VAL A 95 0.69 -4.21 -18.93
N THR A 96 1.78 -4.57 -18.26
CA THR A 96 2.17 -3.94 -16.96
C THR A 96 3.68 -3.90 -16.68
N THR A 97 4.51 -4.30 -17.64
CA THR A 97 5.97 -4.29 -17.52
C THR A 97 6.58 -3.94 -18.86
N ASP A 98 6.64 -2.64 -19.16
CA ASP A 98 7.58 -2.03 -20.11
C ASP A 98 7.50 -0.50 -20.02
N LEU A 99 7.50 0.05 -18.79
CA LEU A 99 7.97 1.42 -18.65
C LEU A 99 9.46 1.38 -18.96
N GLN A 100 9.84 1.83 -20.17
CA GLN A 100 11.24 2.03 -20.53
C GLN A 100 11.96 2.69 -19.34
N ASN A 101 13.16 2.23 -18.97
CA ASN A 101 13.88 2.71 -17.78
C ASN A 101 13.93 4.26 -17.66
N LYS A 102 13.92 4.97 -18.81
CA LYS A 102 13.81 6.43 -18.88
C LYS A 102 12.52 6.98 -18.25
N ARG A 103 11.35 6.37 -18.50
CA ARG A 103 10.06 6.79 -17.92
C ARG A 103 10.03 6.56 -16.41
N ILE A 104 10.60 5.46 -15.91
CA ILE A 104 10.72 5.20 -14.46
C ILE A 104 11.58 6.28 -13.79
N ALA A 105 12.73 6.61 -14.38
CA ALA A 105 13.59 7.68 -13.87
C ALA A 105 12.88 9.04 -13.85
N THR A 106 12.09 9.35 -14.88
CA THR A 106 11.24 10.56 -14.90
C THR A 106 10.23 10.54 -13.75
N ILE A 107 9.48 9.45 -13.58
CA ILE A 107 8.51 9.31 -12.47
C ILE A 107 9.21 9.51 -11.12
N HIS A 108 10.36 8.87 -10.89
CA HIS A 108 11.14 9.04 -9.66
C HIS A 108 11.52 10.51 -9.44
N LYS A 109 12.01 11.18 -10.48
CA LYS A 109 12.35 12.61 -10.41
C LYS A 109 11.13 13.46 -10.07
N ARG A 110 9.95 13.15 -10.60
CA ARG A 110 8.70 13.88 -10.32
C ARG A 110 8.17 13.62 -8.91
N VAL A 111 8.26 12.39 -8.41
CA VAL A 111 7.90 12.07 -7.01
C VAL A 111 8.79 12.85 -6.04
N VAL A 112 10.10 12.94 -6.31
CA VAL A 112 11.02 13.74 -5.50
C VAL A 112 10.71 15.24 -5.63
N ALA A 113 10.37 15.72 -6.83
CA ALA A 113 10.00 17.11 -7.05
C ALA A 113 8.71 17.52 -6.31
N ALA A 114 7.69 16.66 -6.32
CA ALA A 114 6.43 16.85 -5.58
C ALA A 114 6.62 16.87 -4.06
N GLN A 115 7.79 16.46 -3.57
CA GLN A 115 8.14 16.48 -2.14
C GLN A 115 9.16 17.57 -1.82
N ARG A 116 9.43 18.52 -2.71
CA ARG A 116 10.28 19.68 -2.38
C ARG A 116 9.60 20.54 -1.32
N GLU A 117 10.42 21.22 -0.54
CA GLU A 117 9.98 22.01 0.61
C GLU A 117 8.89 23.02 0.23
N GLY A 118 9.11 23.83 -0.81
CA GLY A 118 8.11 24.82 -1.24
C GLY A 118 6.75 24.20 -1.60
N HIS A 119 6.75 23.02 -2.24
CA HIS A 119 5.51 22.33 -2.61
C HIS A 119 4.79 21.76 -1.39
N LEU A 120 5.52 21.08 -0.50
CA LEU A 120 4.96 20.52 0.72
C LEU A 120 4.44 21.61 1.67
N THR A 121 5.16 22.71 1.83
CA THR A 121 4.73 23.86 2.65
C THR A 121 3.44 24.47 2.11
N ALA A 122 3.28 24.60 0.79
CA ALA A 122 2.04 25.08 0.17
C ALA A 122 0.87 24.08 0.32
N LEU A 123 1.18 22.79 0.37
CA LEU A 123 0.22 21.70 0.48
C LEU A 123 -0.33 21.53 1.90
N MET A 124 0.50 21.69 2.94
CA MET A 124 0.13 21.42 4.34
C MET A 124 -1.20 22.11 4.79
N PRO A 125 -1.44 23.41 4.52
CA PRO A 125 -2.71 24.04 4.88
C PRO A 125 -3.92 23.38 4.20
N GLN A 126 -3.76 22.91 2.96
CA GLN A 126 -4.83 22.24 2.21
C GLN A 126 -5.11 20.85 2.80
N LEU A 127 -4.08 20.12 3.24
CA LEU A 127 -4.27 18.83 3.92
C LEU A 127 -5.01 18.96 5.24
N LEU A 128 -4.66 19.98 6.04
CA LEU A 128 -5.34 20.28 7.30
C LEU A 128 -6.80 20.69 7.07
N GLU A 129 -7.06 21.49 6.05
CA GLU A 129 -8.42 21.92 5.69
C GLU A 129 -9.28 20.77 5.17
N ASP A 130 -8.74 19.92 4.29
CA ASP A 130 -9.42 18.71 3.84
C ASP A 130 -9.69 17.76 5.02
N SER A 131 -8.71 17.62 5.93
CA SER A 131 -8.86 16.83 7.16
C SER A 131 -9.98 17.36 8.04
N ARG A 132 -10.00 18.67 8.29
CA ARG A 132 -11.07 19.34 9.04
C ARG A 132 -12.44 19.07 8.43
N LYS A 133 -12.61 19.32 7.12
CA LYS A 133 -13.88 19.11 6.41
C LYS A 133 -14.38 17.67 6.50
N VAL A 134 -13.49 16.68 6.40
CA VAL A 134 -13.85 15.27 6.50
C VAL A 134 -14.21 14.91 7.95
N MET A 135 -13.41 15.33 8.92
CA MET A 135 -13.61 15.04 10.34
C MET A 135 -14.88 15.69 10.90
N GLU A 136 -15.24 16.90 10.46
CA GLU A 136 -16.49 17.57 10.87
C GLU A 136 -17.74 16.78 10.47
N ARG A 137 -17.70 16.04 9.36
CA ARG A 137 -18.81 15.20 8.91
C ARG A 137 -19.05 13.99 9.80
N TRP A 138 -18.10 13.63 10.67
CA TRP A 138 -18.27 12.53 11.61
C TRP A 138 -19.19 12.92 12.79
N GLY A 139 -19.39 14.22 13.03
CA GLY A 139 -20.18 14.72 14.15
C GLY A 139 -19.36 14.84 15.44
N ASN A 140 -20.06 15.05 16.57
CA ASN A 140 -19.41 15.29 17.86
C ASN A 140 -19.03 14.01 18.60
N SER A 141 -19.76 12.92 18.43
CA SER A 141 -19.40 11.64 19.02
C SER A 141 -19.98 10.50 18.21
N GLY A 142 -19.39 9.32 18.35
CA GLY A 142 -19.86 8.13 17.68
C GLY A 142 -18.82 7.04 17.63
N LYS A 143 -18.97 6.15 16.64
CA LYS A 143 -17.99 5.13 16.34
C LYS A 143 -17.89 4.88 14.84
N PHE A 144 -16.72 4.48 14.38
CA PHE A 144 -16.52 4.09 12.99
C PHE A 144 -15.47 2.99 12.85
N ASP A 145 -15.44 2.35 11.68
CA ASP A 145 -14.35 1.44 11.33
C ASP A 145 -13.14 2.27 10.85
N PRO A 146 -11.98 2.20 11.54
CA PRO A 146 -10.83 3.03 11.19
C PRO A 146 -10.34 2.77 9.78
N PHE A 147 -10.38 1.52 9.29
CA PHE A 147 -9.94 1.16 7.94
C PHE A 147 -10.92 1.60 6.83
N GLU A 148 -12.07 2.15 7.20
CA GLU A 148 -13.00 2.78 6.26
C GLU A 148 -12.89 4.30 6.34
N LYS A 149 -13.06 4.91 7.53
CA LYS A 149 -13.12 6.37 7.68
C LYS A 149 -11.77 7.08 7.65
N ILE A 150 -10.74 6.49 8.24
CA ILE A 150 -9.39 7.07 8.14
C ILE A 150 -8.86 6.83 6.72
N TYR A 151 -9.19 5.69 6.10
CA TYR A 151 -8.86 5.47 4.70
C TYR A 151 -9.53 6.50 3.77
N GLU A 152 -10.82 6.81 3.94
CA GLU A 152 -11.52 7.88 3.22
C GLU A 152 -10.80 9.24 3.36
N LEU A 153 -10.42 9.59 4.59
CA LEU A 153 -9.65 10.81 4.87
C LEU A 153 -8.30 10.82 4.14
N THR A 154 -7.51 9.77 4.29
CA THR A 154 -6.18 9.67 3.64
C THR A 154 -6.29 9.64 2.11
N PHE A 155 -7.37 9.08 1.57
CA PHE A 155 -7.63 9.09 0.14
C PHE A 155 -7.87 10.51 -0.37
N GLN A 156 -8.66 11.31 0.35
CA GLN A 156 -8.87 12.73 0.06
C GLN A 156 -7.55 13.51 0.08
N THR A 157 -6.76 13.38 1.15
CA THR A 157 -5.49 14.09 1.30
C THR A 157 -4.44 13.62 0.29
N THR A 158 -4.43 12.33 -0.08
CA THR A 158 -3.57 11.81 -1.15
C THR A 158 -3.96 12.36 -2.52
N ILE A 159 -5.26 12.47 -2.82
CA ILE A 159 -5.75 13.12 -4.05
C ILE A 159 -5.24 14.56 -4.10
N ARG A 160 -5.45 15.33 -3.03
CA ARG A 160 -4.93 16.70 -2.90
C ARG A 160 -3.42 16.77 -3.14
N SER A 161 -2.68 15.81 -2.60
CA SER A 161 -1.20 15.79 -2.65
C SER A 161 -0.63 15.40 -4.01
N LEU A 162 -1.24 14.45 -4.71
CA LEU A 162 -0.61 13.78 -5.86
C LEU A 162 -1.35 14.00 -7.19
N SER A 163 -2.52 14.65 -7.18
CA SER A 163 -3.27 15.00 -8.39
C SER A 163 -3.41 16.52 -8.55
N CYS A 164 -4.62 17.05 -8.44
CA CYS A 164 -4.97 18.43 -8.68
C CYS A 164 -6.17 18.89 -7.85
N SER A 165 -6.29 20.20 -7.71
CA SER A 165 -7.35 20.82 -6.91
C SER A 165 -8.74 20.58 -7.48
N GLU A 166 -8.91 20.52 -8.81
CA GLU A 166 -10.21 20.28 -9.46
C GLU A 166 -10.80 18.92 -9.10
N ILE A 167 -9.95 17.92 -8.89
CA ILE A 167 -10.41 16.60 -8.44
C ILE A 167 -10.62 16.62 -6.93
N ALA A 168 -9.68 17.20 -6.19
CA ALA A 168 -9.70 17.17 -4.73
C ALA A 168 -10.84 18.00 -4.12
N ASP A 169 -11.24 19.11 -4.73
CA ASP A 169 -12.32 19.97 -4.25
C ASP A 169 -13.72 19.45 -4.62
N ASP A 170 -13.82 18.48 -5.53
CA ASP A 170 -15.10 17.90 -5.95
C ASP A 170 -15.57 16.84 -4.94
N LEU A 171 -16.66 17.18 -4.25
CA LEU A 171 -17.25 16.39 -3.16
C LEU A 171 -17.82 15.04 -3.62
N GLU A 172 -18.19 14.89 -4.89
CA GLU A 172 -18.76 13.66 -5.43
C GLU A 172 -17.71 12.83 -6.17
N LEU A 173 -16.73 13.50 -6.79
CA LEU A 173 -15.73 12.84 -7.60
C LEU A 173 -14.73 12.04 -6.77
N VAL A 174 -14.27 12.55 -5.62
CA VAL A 174 -13.30 11.82 -4.77
C VAL A 174 -13.87 10.48 -4.28
N PRO A 175 -15.09 10.41 -3.70
CA PRO A 175 -15.72 9.13 -3.35
C PRO A 175 -15.88 8.19 -4.54
N ARG A 176 -16.25 8.71 -5.72
CA ARG A 176 -16.39 7.91 -6.94
C ARG A 176 -15.04 7.32 -7.38
N ILE A 177 -13.98 8.13 -7.43
CA ILE A 177 -12.63 7.67 -7.77
C ILE A 177 -12.17 6.60 -6.77
N LYS A 178 -12.38 6.82 -5.47
CA LYS A 178 -12.07 5.82 -4.43
C LYS A 178 -12.78 4.50 -4.71
N GLN A 179 -14.08 4.52 -5.00
CA GLN A 179 -14.85 3.32 -5.32
C GLN A 179 -14.29 2.58 -6.55
N LEU A 180 -13.85 3.31 -7.59
CA LEU A 180 -13.22 2.72 -8.76
C LEU A 180 -11.88 2.04 -8.43
N TYR A 181 -11.08 2.62 -7.53
CA TYR A 181 -9.86 1.98 -7.05
C TYR A 181 -10.15 0.76 -6.17
N ASP A 182 -11.14 0.81 -5.28
CA ASP A 182 -11.55 -0.35 -4.48
C ASP A 182 -12.01 -1.52 -5.39
N GLN A 183 -12.64 -1.22 -6.53
CA GLN A 183 -12.98 -2.22 -7.56
C GLN A 183 -11.75 -2.76 -8.29
N LEU A 184 -10.78 -1.91 -8.62
CA LEU A 184 -9.50 -2.32 -9.22
C LEU A 184 -8.75 -3.31 -8.31
N ASP A 185 -8.79 -3.04 -7.02
CA ASP A 185 -8.11 -3.80 -5.98
C ASP A 185 -8.75 -5.15 -5.73
N THR A 186 -10.07 -5.18 -5.57
CA THR A 186 -10.84 -6.43 -5.47
C THR A 186 -10.77 -7.26 -6.76
N GLY A 187 -10.54 -6.61 -7.90
CA GLY A 187 -10.24 -7.27 -9.18
C GLY A 187 -8.85 -7.88 -9.27
N THR A 188 -7.93 -7.60 -8.34
CA THR A 188 -6.57 -8.13 -8.32
C THR A 188 -6.49 -9.35 -7.39
N THR A 189 -7.05 -10.47 -7.85
CA THR A 189 -7.03 -11.76 -7.15
C THR A 189 -5.79 -12.59 -7.52
N PRO A 190 -5.39 -13.60 -6.72
CA PRO A 190 -4.33 -14.52 -7.10
C PRO A 190 -4.55 -15.15 -8.49
N SER A 191 -5.80 -15.46 -8.85
CA SER A 191 -6.12 -15.99 -10.18
C SER A 191 -5.88 -14.99 -11.31
N THR A 192 -6.17 -13.69 -11.12
CA THR A 192 -5.87 -12.66 -12.13
C THR A 192 -4.38 -12.35 -12.26
N ILE A 193 -3.59 -12.52 -11.19
CA ILE A 193 -2.14 -12.35 -11.22
C ILE A 193 -1.48 -13.54 -11.94
N LEU A 194 -1.93 -14.76 -11.63
CA LEU A 194 -1.37 -15.97 -12.23
C LEU A 194 -1.81 -16.08 -13.69
N LEU A 195 -3.10 -15.94 -13.99
CA LEU A 195 -3.70 -16.17 -15.31
C LEU A 195 -4.19 -14.84 -15.93
N PRO A 196 -3.32 -13.87 -16.24
CA PRO A 196 -3.73 -12.57 -16.76
C PRO A 196 -4.36 -12.66 -18.17
N TRP A 197 -4.12 -13.74 -18.91
CA TRP A 197 -4.73 -13.99 -20.22
C TRP A 197 -6.15 -14.57 -20.12
N LEU A 198 -6.57 -15.04 -18.95
CA LEU A 198 -7.89 -15.65 -18.79
C LEU A 198 -8.94 -14.53 -18.67
N PRO A 199 -9.87 -14.40 -19.65
CA PRO A 199 -10.92 -13.41 -19.57
C PRO A 199 -11.87 -13.77 -18.41
N SER A 200 -11.71 -13.08 -17.29
CA SER A 200 -12.56 -13.22 -16.12
C SER A 200 -13.38 -11.96 -15.90
N TRP A 201 -14.50 -12.09 -15.19
CA TRP A 201 -15.31 -10.94 -14.79
C TRP A 201 -14.51 -9.94 -13.94
N ALA A 202 -13.60 -10.43 -13.11
CA ALA A 202 -12.68 -9.60 -12.34
C ALA A 202 -11.76 -8.77 -13.26
N MET A 203 -11.23 -9.38 -14.34
CA MET A 203 -10.42 -8.68 -15.34
C MET A 203 -11.24 -7.65 -16.13
N ALA A 204 -12.47 -8.00 -16.54
CA ALA A 204 -13.36 -7.07 -17.24
C ALA A 204 -13.68 -5.83 -16.38
N LYS A 205 -14.06 -6.04 -15.11
CA LYS A 205 -14.25 -4.96 -14.13
C LYS A 205 -13.01 -4.10 -13.98
N LYS A 206 -11.84 -4.73 -13.81
CA LYS A 206 -10.55 -4.03 -13.69
C LYS A 206 -10.28 -3.12 -14.89
N LEU A 207 -10.52 -3.60 -16.11
CA LEU A 207 -10.35 -2.80 -17.33
C LEU A 207 -11.33 -1.62 -17.39
N TRP A 208 -12.59 -1.83 -17.05
CA TRP A 208 -13.59 -0.75 -17.03
C TRP A 208 -13.28 0.31 -15.98
N SER A 209 -12.98 -0.08 -14.73
CA SER A 209 -12.62 0.87 -13.69
C SER A 209 -11.34 1.63 -14.05
N THR A 210 -10.33 0.95 -14.64
CA THR A 210 -9.10 1.61 -15.13
C THR A 210 -9.42 2.66 -16.19
N LYS A 211 -10.28 2.33 -17.16
CA LYS A 211 -10.69 3.26 -18.22
C LYS A 211 -11.43 4.46 -17.64
N GLU A 212 -12.36 4.24 -16.71
CA GLU A 212 -13.13 5.33 -16.11
C GLU A 212 -12.24 6.29 -15.31
N ILE A 213 -11.30 5.77 -14.51
CA ILE A 213 -10.29 6.58 -13.83
C ILE A 213 -9.44 7.37 -14.84
N TYR A 214 -9.01 6.72 -15.92
CA TYR A 214 -8.24 7.36 -16.99
C TYR A 214 -9.02 8.51 -17.63
N ASP A 215 -10.29 8.29 -17.97
CA ASP A 215 -11.14 9.30 -18.61
C ASP A 215 -11.33 10.52 -17.66
N ILE A 216 -11.57 10.29 -16.36
CA ILE A 216 -11.67 11.36 -15.35
C ILE A 216 -10.40 12.22 -15.29
N ILE A 217 -9.23 11.58 -15.21
CA ILE A 217 -7.95 12.30 -15.08
C ILE A 217 -7.60 13.01 -16.38
N VAL A 218 -7.84 12.39 -17.54
CA VAL A 218 -7.63 13.03 -18.85
C VAL A 218 -8.49 14.27 -18.99
N ASP A 219 -9.75 14.22 -18.57
CA ASP A 219 -10.64 15.38 -18.66
C ASP A 219 -10.23 16.49 -17.69
N ALA A 220 -9.72 16.15 -16.50
CA ALA A 220 -9.11 17.14 -15.60
C ALA A 220 -7.86 17.79 -16.23
N VAL A 221 -6.97 17.00 -16.85
CA VAL A 221 -5.77 17.53 -17.54
C VAL A 221 -6.17 18.45 -18.70
N LYS A 222 -7.16 18.09 -19.51
CA LYS A 222 -7.64 18.94 -20.62
C LYS A 222 -8.18 20.26 -20.09
N LYS A 223 -9.07 20.22 -19.09
CA LYS A 223 -9.63 21.43 -18.46
C LYS A 223 -8.52 22.34 -17.94
N ARG A 224 -7.49 21.78 -17.31
CA ARG A 224 -6.32 22.52 -16.86
C ARG A 224 -5.56 23.14 -18.05
N GLN A 225 -5.28 22.38 -19.09
CA GLN A 225 -4.58 22.88 -20.28
C GLN A 225 -5.34 24.03 -20.95
N ASP A 226 -6.66 23.92 -21.07
CA ASP A 226 -7.51 24.98 -21.62
C ASP A 226 -7.49 26.23 -20.73
N LEU A 227 -7.56 26.05 -19.40
CA LEU A 227 -7.44 27.15 -18.44
C LEU A 227 -6.08 27.88 -18.55
N LEU A 228 -4.99 27.15 -18.77
CA LEU A 228 -3.65 27.74 -18.92
C LEU A 228 -3.49 28.61 -20.18
N THR A 229 -4.43 28.54 -21.13
CA THR A 229 -4.44 29.45 -22.30
C THR A 229 -5.03 30.82 -21.98
N THR A 230 -5.78 30.95 -20.88
CA THR A 230 -6.50 32.18 -20.53
C THR A 230 -5.91 32.91 -19.33
N ILE A 231 -5.27 32.19 -18.40
CA ILE A 231 -4.71 32.77 -17.18
C ILE A 231 -3.24 33.16 -17.32
N SER A 232 -2.81 34.13 -16.52
CA SER A 232 -1.40 34.53 -16.45
C SER A 232 -0.56 33.53 -15.62
N GLU A 233 0.77 33.57 -15.78
CA GLU A 233 1.67 32.67 -15.03
C GLU A 233 1.53 32.78 -13.51
N GLY A 234 1.24 33.99 -12.98
CA GLY A 234 1.06 34.23 -11.55
C GLY A 234 -0.25 33.66 -10.97
N GLU A 235 -1.21 33.29 -11.82
CA GLU A 235 -2.52 32.77 -11.43
C GLU A 235 -2.60 31.24 -11.53
N ARG A 236 -1.51 30.58 -11.96
CA ARG A 236 -1.49 29.12 -12.14
C ARG A 236 -1.68 28.40 -10.79
N PRO A 237 -2.50 27.34 -10.74
CA PRO A 237 -2.67 26.56 -9.51
C PRO A 237 -1.36 25.95 -9.04
N GLN A 238 -1.10 25.97 -7.73
CA GLN A 238 0.12 25.40 -7.16
C GLN A 238 -0.13 23.97 -6.66
N ASP A 239 -0.30 23.03 -7.61
CA ASP A 239 -0.53 21.62 -7.31
C ASP A 239 0.34 20.68 -8.16
N THR A 240 0.27 19.38 -7.84
CA THR A 240 1.16 18.38 -8.43
C THR A 240 0.92 18.23 -9.94
N MET A 241 -0.32 18.35 -10.41
CA MET A 241 -0.61 18.39 -11.85
C MET A 241 0.08 19.58 -12.51
N GLN A 242 0.02 20.78 -11.92
CA GLN A 242 0.73 21.94 -12.47
C GLN A 242 2.24 21.71 -12.53
N LEU A 243 2.82 21.14 -11.47
CA LEU A 243 4.24 20.81 -11.41
C LEU A 243 4.67 19.90 -12.57
N LEU A 244 3.85 18.92 -12.93
CA LEU A 244 4.14 18.01 -14.04
C LEU A 244 4.03 18.71 -15.40
N LEU A 245 3.00 19.54 -15.58
CA LEU A 245 2.78 20.30 -16.82
C LEU A 245 3.89 21.33 -17.06
N ASP A 246 4.27 22.10 -16.04
CA ASP A 246 5.36 23.10 -16.13
C ASP A 246 6.71 22.43 -16.40
N ALA A 247 6.88 21.19 -15.98
CA ALA A 247 8.10 20.43 -16.25
C ALA A 247 8.16 19.81 -17.66
N GLY A 248 7.15 20.09 -18.52
CA GLY A 248 7.08 19.66 -19.90
C GLY A 248 6.72 18.19 -20.09
N ASP A 249 6.14 17.54 -19.08
CA ASP A 249 5.73 16.13 -19.20
C ASP A 249 4.54 15.99 -20.16
N ASP A 250 4.60 14.98 -21.02
CA ASP A 250 3.49 14.70 -21.94
C ASP A 250 2.24 14.21 -21.17
N ARG A 251 1.07 14.38 -21.78
CA ARG A 251 -0.22 14.02 -21.16
C ARG A 251 -0.26 12.59 -20.63
N MET A 252 0.34 11.63 -21.34
CA MET A 252 0.32 10.23 -20.91
C MET A 252 1.21 10.02 -19.67
N ALA A 253 2.32 10.74 -19.57
CA ALA A 253 3.16 10.75 -18.37
C ALA A 253 2.43 11.38 -17.17
N VAL A 254 1.75 12.52 -17.36
CA VAL A 254 0.95 13.16 -16.30
C VAL A 254 -0.16 12.22 -15.80
N VAL A 255 -0.96 11.67 -16.72
CA VAL A 255 -2.06 10.75 -16.38
C VAL A 255 -1.51 9.49 -15.68
N GLY A 256 -0.45 8.90 -16.21
CA GLY A 256 0.18 7.71 -15.61
C GLY A 256 0.76 7.96 -14.23
N PHE A 257 1.34 9.14 -14.00
CA PHE A 257 1.85 9.57 -12.69
C PHE A 257 0.71 9.65 -11.67
N ILE A 258 -0.36 10.38 -12.00
CA ILE A 258 -1.51 10.58 -11.13
C ILE A 258 -2.19 9.22 -10.85
N MET A 259 -2.54 8.46 -11.88
CA MET A 259 -3.18 7.15 -11.71
C MET A 259 -2.35 6.18 -10.86
N GLY A 260 -1.05 6.08 -11.13
CA GLY A 260 -0.18 5.11 -10.47
C GLY A 260 0.09 5.45 -9.01
N LEU A 261 0.34 6.73 -8.70
CA LEU A 261 0.75 7.14 -7.36
C LEU A 261 -0.42 7.32 -6.40
N LEU A 262 -1.64 7.59 -6.89
CA LEU A 262 -2.82 7.62 -6.04
C LEU A 262 -3.07 6.26 -5.35
N ILE A 263 -2.91 5.14 -6.07
CA ILE A 263 -3.00 3.80 -5.46
C ILE A 263 -1.90 3.60 -4.43
N ALA A 264 -0.66 3.93 -4.82
CA ALA A 264 0.52 3.66 -4.00
C ALA A 264 0.49 4.46 -2.68
N GLY A 265 0.15 5.75 -2.75
CA GLY A 265 0.06 6.64 -1.60
C GLY A 265 -1.14 6.35 -0.72
N ALA A 266 -2.36 6.37 -1.29
CA ALA A 266 -3.58 6.36 -0.50
C ALA A 266 -3.73 5.07 0.30
N ARG A 267 -3.37 3.92 -0.31
CA ARG A 267 -3.44 2.63 0.39
C ARG A 267 -2.42 2.54 1.54
N ALA A 268 -1.16 2.86 1.26
CA ALA A 268 -0.09 2.71 2.25
C ALA A 268 -0.30 3.68 3.42
N THR A 269 -0.54 4.97 3.12
CA THR A 269 -0.81 5.99 4.14
C THR A 269 -2.11 5.70 4.87
N GLY A 270 -3.17 5.28 4.17
CA GLY A 270 -4.45 4.94 4.79
C GLY A 270 -4.38 3.78 5.77
N THR A 271 -3.65 2.73 5.41
CA THR A 271 -3.41 1.59 6.31
C THR A 271 -2.59 2.03 7.53
N SER A 272 -1.51 2.78 7.29
CA SER A 272 -0.62 3.27 8.34
C SER A 272 -1.34 4.20 9.30
N GLY A 273 -2.14 5.14 8.78
CA GLY A 273 -2.94 6.06 9.58
C GLY A 273 -4.04 5.35 10.37
N SER A 274 -4.70 4.36 9.76
CA SER A 274 -5.72 3.56 10.46
C SER A 274 -5.14 2.83 11.66
N TRP A 275 -3.97 2.19 11.49
CA TRP A 275 -3.27 1.51 12.59
C TRP A 275 -2.71 2.48 13.61
N LEU A 276 -2.09 3.57 13.18
CA LEU A 276 -1.50 4.57 14.07
C LEU A 276 -2.54 5.16 15.02
N VAL A 277 -3.69 5.58 14.50
CA VAL A 277 -4.80 6.10 15.33
C VAL A 277 -5.37 5.00 16.23
N THR A 278 -5.47 3.77 15.73
CA THR A 278 -5.91 2.61 16.54
C THR A 278 -4.95 2.34 17.70
N PHE A 279 -3.64 2.40 17.47
CA PHE A 279 -2.64 2.21 18.52
C PHE A 279 -2.65 3.34 19.54
N LEU A 280 -2.85 4.58 19.12
CA LEU A 280 -3.00 5.72 20.04
C LEU A 280 -4.23 5.56 20.93
N ALA A 281 -5.36 5.11 20.38
CA ALA A 281 -6.57 4.81 21.17
C ALA A 281 -6.38 3.62 22.12
N SER A 282 -5.42 2.75 21.84
CA SER A 282 -5.10 1.54 22.62
C SER A 282 -4.00 1.75 23.65
N HIS A 283 -3.21 2.83 23.54
CA HIS A 283 -2.05 3.14 24.36
C HIS A 283 -2.09 4.60 24.83
N PRO A 284 -2.92 4.93 25.84
CA PRO A 284 -3.12 6.30 26.31
C PRO A 284 -1.84 7.01 26.75
N GLU A 285 -0.84 6.26 27.25
CA GLU A 285 0.47 6.79 27.61
C GLU A 285 1.23 7.36 26.41
N TRP A 286 1.13 6.72 25.25
CA TRP A 286 1.74 7.20 24.02
C TRP A 286 0.92 8.31 23.37
N ALA A 287 -0.41 8.23 23.45
CA ALA A 287 -1.28 9.34 23.02
C ALA A 287 -1.02 10.62 23.83
N SER A 288 -0.82 10.49 25.15
CA SER A 288 -0.49 11.63 26.01
C SER A 288 0.87 12.24 25.67
N LYS A 289 1.92 11.43 25.47
CA LYS A 289 3.25 11.93 25.07
C LYS A 289 3.20 12.64 23.71
N ALA A 290 2.54 12.04 22.72
CA ALA A 290 2.40 12.65 21.39
C ALA A 290 1.59 13.94 21.43
N ARG A 291 0.55 14.00 22.27
CA ARG A 291 -0.25 15.22 22.47
C ARG A 291 0.59 16.33 23.08
N ILE A 292 1.36 16.04 24.13
CA ILE A 292 2.26 17.02 24.76
C ILE A 292 3.27 17.56 23.74
N GLU A 293 3.89 16.69 22.94
CA GLU A 293 4.80 17.11 21.86
C GLU A 293 4.14 18.09 20.89
N VAL A 294 2.91 17.80 20.44
CA VAL A 294 2.18 18.70 19.53
C VAL A 294 1.81 20.03 20.22
N GLU A 295 1.39 19.99 21.49
CA GLU A 295 1.06 21.19 22.27
C GLU A 295 2.31 22.09 22.47
N GLU A 296 3.49 21.50 22.70
CA GLU A 296 4.77 22.23 22.78
C GLU A 296 5.16 22.88 21.45
N LEU A 297 4.91 22.19 20.32
CA LEU A 297 5.13 22.78 18.99
C LEU A 297 4.23 23.98 18.75
N ILE A 298 2.96 23.88 19.13
CA ILE A 298 1.99 24.98 19.03
C ILE A 298 2.46 26.15 19.89
N ALA A 299 2.81 25.91 21.15
CA ALA A 299 3.26 26.97 22.06
C ALA A 299 4.51 27.70 21.55
N SER A 300 5.41 26.99 20.85
CA SER A 300 6.68 27.54 20.37
C SER A 300 6.58 28.28 19.03
N HIS A 301 5.56 27.98 18.21
CA HIS A 301 5.49 28.45 16.82
C HIS A 301 4.20 29.19 16.46
N THR A 302 3.29 29.38 17.42
CA THR A 302 2.02 30.09 17.19
C THR A 302 1.83 31.24 18.16
N ASP A 303 1.26 32.34 17.67
CA ASP A 303 0.86 33.47 18.51
C ASP A 303 -0.40 33.07 19.31
N SER A 304 -0.51 33.56 20.55
CA SER A 304 -1.62 33.25 21.46
C SER A 304 -2.99 33.61 20.87
N ARG A 305 -3.02 34.54 19.91
CA ARG A 305 -4.23 34.95 19.17
C ARG A 305 -4.74 33.89 18.18
N VAL A 306 -3.87 33.04 17.65
CA VAL A 306 -4.22 31.95 16.72
C VAL A 306 -4.45 30.64 17.47
N SER A 307 -3.81 30.48 18.64
CA SER A 307 -3.97 29.28 19.49
C SER A 307 -5.38 29.07 20.05
N GLY A 308 -6.26 30.09 20.02
CA GLY A 308 -7.68 29.97 20.38
C GLY A 308 -8.62 29.67 19.19
N GLY A 309 -8.07 29.51 17.98
CA GLY A 309 -8.82 29.21 16.77
C GLY A 309 -9.03 27.71 16.52
N ALA A 310 -9.52 27.39 15.33
CA ALA A 310 -9.60 26.01 14.83
C ALA A 310 -8.23 25.32 14.83
N ILE A 311 -8.14 24.06 15.25
CA ILE A 311 -6.88 23.27 15.31
C ILE A 311 -6.13 23.34 13.98
N SER A 312 -6.82 23.13 12.86
CA SER A 312 -6.28 23.25 11.50
C SER A 312 -5.62 24.61 11.22
N GLN A 313 -6.16 25.70 11.76
CA GLN A 313 -5.62 27.05 11.63
C GLN A 313 -4.40 27.28 12.52
N THR A 314 -4.29 26.57 13.63
CA THR A 314 -3.12 26.60 14.50
C THR A 314 -2.00 25.74 13.93
N LEU A 315 -2.28 24.50 13.52
CA LEU A 315 -1.29 23.57 12.99
C LEU A 315 -0.64 24.06 11.68
N LYS A 316 -1.38 24.79 10.83
CA LYS A 316 -0.83 25.35 9.58
C LYS A 316 0.26 26.40 9.81
N CYS A 317 0.36 26.98 11.01
CA CYS A 317 1.38 27.99 11.34
C CYS A 317 2.74 27.35 11.66
N ILE A 318 2.76 26.05 11.97
CA ILE A 318 3.99 25.33 12.29
C ILE A 318 4.75 25.04 10.98
N PRO A 319 6.01 25.51 10.83
CA PRO A 319 6.78 25.30 9.61
C PRO A 319 7.05 23.82 9.31
N LEU A 320 7.18 23.47 8.03
CA LEU A 320 7.47 22.10 7.59
C LEU A 320 8.74 21.52 8.25
N GLU A 321 9.84 22.27 8.32
CA GLU A 321 11.08 21.77 8.94
C GLU A 321 10.89 21.35 10.40
N VAL A 322 9.98 21.99 11.13
CA VAL A 322 9.67 21.65 12.52
C VAL A 322 8.96 20.31 12.60
N TRP A 323 7.97 20.07 11.73
CA TRP A 323 7.33 18.75 11.58
C TRP A 323 8.31 17.64 11.17
N GLU A 324 9.42 17.99 10.51
CA GLU A 324 10.39 17.01 10.03
C GLU A 324 11.50 16.70 11.03
N ARG A 325 11.85 17.65 11.91
CA ARG A 325 13.01 17.54 12.79
C ARG A 325 12.69 17.54 14.28
N SER A 326 11.52 18.05 14.67
CA SER A 326 11.18 18.33 16.08
C SER A 326 9.96 17.53 16.55
N THR A 327 9.82 16.29 16.07
CA THR A 327 8.68 15.42 16.43
C THR A 327 9.09 13.97 16.73
N PRO A 328 10.04 13.74 17.66
CA PRO A 328 10.62 12.42 17.91
C PRO A 328 9.58 11.38 18.36
N VAL A 329 8.57 11.74 19.15
CA VAL A 329 7.52 10.81 19.58
C VAL A 329 6.62 10.43 18.40
N LEU A 330 6.20 11.39 17.57
CA LEU A 330 5.40 11.07 16.38
C LEU A 330 6.20 10.23 15.37
N ASP A 331 7.50 10.51 15.19
CA ASP A 331 8.37 9.70 14.34
C ASP A 331 8.50 8.26 14.86
N ALA A 332 8.73 8.09 16.16
CA ALA A 332 8.78 6.79 16.82
C ALA A 332 7.47 6.01 16.68
N LEU A 333 6.33 6.70 16.83
CA LEU A 333 4.99 6.11 16.65
C LEU A 333 4.74 5.63 15.23
N ILE A 334 5.10 6.44 14.22
CA ILE A 334 4.97 6.06 12.81
C ILE A 334 5.87 4.85 12.55
N LYS A 335 7.14 4.92 12.96
CA LYS A 335 8.13 3.85 12.75
C LYS A 335 7.68 2.53 13.37
N GLU A 336 7.21 2.55 14.61
CA GLU A 336 6.71 1.35 15.28
C GLU A 336 5.44 0.82 14.64
N THR A 337 4.53 1.69 14.21
CA THR A 337 3.31 1.29 13.47
C THR A 337 3.67 0.55 12.20
N LEU A 338 4.64 1.05 11.42
CA LEU A 338 5.08 0.38 10.20
C LEU A 338 5.78 -0.95 10.48
N ARG A 339 6.44 -1.09 11.62
CA ARG A 339 7.08 -2.35 12.03
C ARG A 339 6.03 -3.43 12.35
N VAL A 340 5.03 -3.11 13.18
CA VAL A 340 4.10 -4.13 13.71
C VAL A 340 2.87 -4.38 12.85
N ALA A 341 2.47 -3.43 12.01
CA ALA A 341 1.16 -3.44 11.36
C ALA A 341 1.20 -3.24 9.84
N GLN A 342 2.35 -3.46 9.22
CA GLN A 342 2.54 -3.20 7.80
C GLN A 342 3.06 -4.45 7.07
N PRO A 343 2.17 -5.23 6.45
CA PRO A 343 2.56 -6.53 5.94
C PRO A 343 3.06 -6.37 4.50
N HIS A 344 4.21 -5.74 4.34
CA HIS A 344 4.85 -5.63 3.03
C HIS A 344 5.73 -6.85 2.75
N THR A 345 5.83 -7.17 1.47
CA THR A 345 6.70 -8.22 0.98
C THR A 345 7.43 -7.69 -0.25
N ALA A 346 8.76 -7.61 -0.16
CA ALA A 346 9.58 -7.33 -1.32
C ALA A 346 9.55 -8.54 -2.26
N MET A 347 9.28 -8.31 -3.54
CA MET A 347 9.34 -9.34 -4.57
C MET A 347 10.05 -8.80 -5.81
N ARG A 348 11.02 -9.54 -6.32
CA ARG A 348 11.77 -9.19 -7.54
C ARG A 348 12.04 -10.42 -8.39
N ARG A 349 11.97 -10.24 -9.71
CA ARG A 349 12.36 -11.25 -10.68
C ARG A 349 13.81 -11.02 -11.11
N ASN A 350 14.63 -12.06 -11.13
CA ASN A 350 15.92 -12.01 -11.80
C ASN A 350 15.70 -11.95 -13.32
N VAL A 351 16.01 -10.81 -13.93
CA VAL A 351 15.95 -10.61 -15.39
C VAL A 351 17.33 -10.66 -16.06
N GLY A 352 18.38 -10.80 -15.26
CA GLY A 352 19.78 -10.84 -15.71
C GLY A 352 20.34 -12.26 -15.75
N PRO A 353 21.68 -12.38 -15.80
CA PRO A 353 22.35 -13.66 -15.59
C PRO A 353 22.08 -14.19 -14.18
N GLU A 354 22.42 -15.44 -13.96
CA GLU A 354 22.39 -16.02 -12.61
C GLU A 354 23.37 -15.30 -11.67
N PHE A 355 23.01 -15.29 -10.39
CA PHE A 355 23.84 -14.75 -9.32
C PHE A 355 23.61 -15.56 -8.03
N TYR A 356 24.34 -15.24 -6.97
CA TYR A 356 24.28 -15.97 -5.71
C TYR A 356 23.85 -15.03 -4.57
N ILE A 357 22.97 -15.52 -3.70
CA ILE A 357 22.61 -14.89 -2.42
C ILE A 357 22.95 -15.90 -1.34
N ASP A 358 23.82 -15.52 -0.39
CA ASP A 358 24.24 -16.40 0.72
C ASP A 358 24.71 -17.80 0.25
N GLY A 359 25.54 -17.82 -0.79
CA GLY A 359 26.03 -19.06 -1.41
C GLY A 359 24.99 -19.85 -2.21
N LYS A 360 23.71 -19.44 -2.24
CA LYS A 360 22.64 -20.12 -2.99
C LYS A 360 22.48 -19.51 -4.38
N ARG A 361 22.39 -20.38 -5.40
CA ARG A 361 22.21 -19.96 -6.80
C ARG A 361 20.79 -19.44 -7.07
N ILE A 362 20.70 -18.25 -7.66
CA ILE A 362 19.46 -17.63 -8.14
C ILE A 362 19.47 -17.60 -9.68
N PRO A 363 18.76 -18.52 -10.34
CA PRO A 363 18.79 -18.62 -11.79
C PRO A 363 18.05 -17.44 -12.46
N SER A 364 18.38 -17.21 -13.73
CA SER A 364 17.65 -16.23 -14.55
C SER A 364 16.17 -16.61 -14.62
N GLY A 365 15.30 -15.62 -14.45
CA GLY A 365 13.85 -15.77 -14.44
C GLY A 365 13.23 -16.14 -13.09
N ALA A 366 14.02 -16.51 -12.08
CA ALA A 366 13.54 -16.80 -10.73
C ALA A 366 12.98 -15.55 -10.03
N TYR A 367 12.07 -15.75 -9.08
CA TYR A 367 11.62 -14.70 -8.18
C TYR A 367 12.27 -14.86 -6.81
N VAL A 368 12.72 -13.74 -6.25
CA VAL A 368 13.17 -13.62 -4.86
C VAL A 368 12.09 -12.85 -4.11
N VAL A 369 11.67 -13.40 -2.97
CA VAL A 369 10.60 -12.87 -2.11
C VAL A 369 11.16 -12.69 -0.71
N TYR A 370 10.87 -11.56 -0.09
CA TYR A 370 11.34 -11.20 1.24
C TYR A 370 10.22 -10.50 2.03
N PRO A 371 9.52 -11.21 2.92
CA PRO A 371 8.55 -10.63 3.83
C PRO A 371 9.23 -9.70 4.84
N PHE A 372 8.70 -8.50 5.04
CA PHE A 372 9.29 -7.54 6.00
C PHE A 372 9.12 -7.99 7.45
N SER A 373 8.10 -8.81 7.72
CA SER A 373 7.87 -9.46 9.01
C SER A 373 9.09 -10.24 9.51
N ASP A 374 9.88 -10.80 8.61
CA ASP A 374 11.00 -11.68 8.95
C ASP A 374 12.08 -10.95 9.73
N VAL A 375 12.23 -9.64 9.53
CA VAL A 375 13.10 -8.81 10.37
C VAL A 375 12.30 -8.01 11.38
N HIS A 376 11.12 -7.51 11.01
CA HIS A 376 10.35 -6.64 11.90
C HIS A 376 9.83 -7.35 13.14
N LEU A 377 9.59 -8.65 13.08
CA LEU A 377 9.02 -9.44 14.18
C LEU A 377 10.02 -10.48 14.74
N ASP A 378 11.30 -10.29 14.45
CA ASP A 378 12.38 -11.14 14.93
C ASP A 378 12.81 -10.75 16.36
N GLU A 379 12.71 -11.67 17.31
CA GLU A 379 13.11 -11.48 18.71
C GLU A 379 14.64 -11.32 18.88
N ASP A 380 15.42 -11.84 17.94
CA ASP A 380 16.86 -11.62 17.90
C ASP A 380 17.20 -10.19 17.50
N ILE A 381 16.29 -9.45 16.84
CA ILE A 381 16.47 -8.05 16.45
C ILE A 381 15.74 -7.09 17.40
N TYR A 382 14.55 -7.48 17.88
CA TYR A 382 13.65 -6.66 18.69
C TYR A 382 13.27 -7.33 20.01
N GLU A 383 13.49 -6.67 21.13
CA GLU A 383 12.97 -7.15 22.42
C GLU A 383 11.43 -7.05 22.44
N ASP A 384 10.77 -8.15 22.84
CA ASP A 384 9.32 -8.34 22.73
C ASP A 384 8.80 -7.93 21.36
N ALA A 385 9.28 -8.57 20.28
CA ALA A 385 9.05 -8.12 18.91
C ALA A 385 7.56 -7.91 18.55
N TRP A 386 6.63 -8.61 19.19
CA TRP A 386 5.19 -8.44 18.95
C TRP A 386 4.55 -7.28 19.72
N LYS A 387 5.23 -6.71 20.70
CA LYS A 387 4.76 -5.58 21.51
C LYS A 387 4.93 -4.28 20.72
N PHE A 388 3.87 -3.47 20.72
CA PHE A 388 3.93 -2.09 20.22
C PHE A 388 4.63 -1.22 21.27
N ASP A 389 5.89 -0.85 21.01
CA ASP A 389 6.68 -0.04 21.91
C ASP A 389 7.47 1.04 21.14
N PRO A 390 6.87 2.22 20.89
CA PRO A 390 7.57 3.35 20.29
C PRO A 390 8.83 3.77 21.05
N GLY A 391 8.96 3.45 22.34
CA GLY A 391 10.08 3.85 23.17
C GLY A 391 11.42 3.31 22.69
N ARG A 392 11.43 2.18 21.98
CA ARG A 392 12.64 1.58 21.40
C ARG A 392 13.35 2.48 20.38
N TRP A 393 12.67 3.48 19.86
CA TRP A 393 13.21 4.40 18.85
C TRP A 393 13.76 5.70 19.45
N LEU A 394 13.45 6.02 20.71
CA LEU A 394 13.77 7.33 21.29
C LEU A 394 15.21 7.49 21.76
N ASN A 395 15.95 6.38 21.97
CA ASN A 395 17.26 6.39 22.63
C ASN A 395 18.43 5.92 21.74
N GLY A 396 18.20 5.67 20.44
CA GLY A 396 19.18 5.05 19.55
C GLY A 396 19.85 5.98 18.54
N ASP A 397 21.01 5.57 18.01
CA ASP A 397 21.62 6.15 16.80
C ASP A 397 20.75 5.78 15.59
N GLU A 398 19.75 6.60 15.33
CA GLU A 398 18.71 6.31 14.35
C GLU A 398 19.24 6.40 12.92
N THR A 399 19.38 5.25 12.27
CA THR A 399 19.37 5.18 10.81
C THR A 399 18.05 4.55 10.36
N GLU A 400 17.51 5.03 9.23
CA GLU A 400 16.21 4.59 8.66
C GLU A 400 16.13 3.09 8.30
N THR A 401 17.21 2.31 8.46
CA THR A 401 17.24 0.88 8.13
C THR A 401 17.78 -0.03 9.22
N LYS A 402 18.21 0.50 10.37
CA LYS A 402 18.68 -0.34 11.50
C LYS A 402 17.51 -0.74 12.39
N GLY A 403 17.50 -2.01 12.81
CA GLY A 403 16.61 -2.48 13.88
C GLY A 403 17.08 -2.01 15.26
N GLU A 404 16.32 -2.36 16.30
CA GLU A 404 16.59 -1.95 17.68
C GLU A 404 18.01 -2.33 18.15
N LYS A 405 18.45 -3.57 17.92
CA LYS A 405 19.82 -4.01 18.25
C LYS A 405 20.89 -3.59 17.22
N GLY A 406 20.59 -2.60 16.38
CA GLY A 406 21.55 -2.04 15.41
C GLY A 406 21.83 -2.92 14.17
N VAL A 407 21.07 -4.00 13.99
CA VAL A 407 21.21 -4.92 12.85
C VAL A 407 20.97 -4.18 11.53
N PRO A 408 21.93 -4.18 10.58
CA PRO A 408 21.74 -3.57 9.26
C PRO A 408 20.55 -4.20 8.54
N PHE A 409 19.66 -3.38 7.98
CA PHE A 409 18.39 -3.82 7.40
C PHE A 409 17.46 -4.57 8.38
N GLY A 410 17.69 -4.44 9.69
CA GLY A 410 16.77 -4.92 10.72
C GLY A 410 15.46 -4.12 10.76
N TYR A 411 15.44 -2.93 10.14
CA TYR A 411 14.21 -2.19 9.86
C TYR A 411 14.12 -1.87 8.35
N VAL A 412 12.94 -2.07 7.79
CA VAL A 412 12.64 -1.92 6.35
C VAL A 412 11.22 -1.39 6.12
N GLY A 413 10.66 -0.63 7.09
CA GLY A 413 9.28 -0.12 6.99
C GLY A 413 9.04 0.76 5.76
N TRP A 414 10.07 1.48 5.31
CA TRP A 414 10.10 2.29 4.10
C TRP A 414 10.82 1.60 2.93
N GLY A 415 11.10 0.30 3.03
CA GLY A 415 11.93 -0.45 2.09
C GLY A 415 13.43 -0.38 2.40
N GLY A 416 14.26 -0.69 1.39
CA GLY A 416 15.71 -0.78 1.52
C GLY A 416 16.45 -0.65 0.19
N GLY A 417 17.71 -0.24 0.24
CA GLY A 417 18.63 -0.22 -0.90
C GLY A 417 18.18 0.72 -2.03
N LYS A 418 18.24 0.26 -3.29
CA LYS A 418 17.88 1.08 -4.48
C LYS A 418 16.38 1.35 -4.62
N HIS A 419 15.55 0.72 -3.80
CA HIS A 419 14.09 0.80 -3.86
C HIS A 419 13.48 1.32 -2.56
N MET A 420 14.18 2.23 -1.88
CA MET A 420 13.59 3.02 -0.80
C MET A 420 12.32 3.74 -1.28
N CYS A 421 11.33 3.82 -0.40
CA CYS A 421 10.08 4.53 -0.68
C CYS A 421 10.38 6.00 -0.94
N LEU A 422 10.11 6.44 -2.17
CA LEU A 422 10.33 7.83 -2.55
C LEU A 422 9.34 8.77 -1.86
N GLY A 423 8.13 8.31 -1.50
CA GLY A 423 7.06 9.10 -0.88
C GLY A 423 7.16 9.29 0.64
N THR A 424 8.28 8.85 1.25
CA THR A 424 8.44 8.83 2.72
C THR A 424 8.24 10.20 3.36
N ARG A 425 8.75 11.27 2.72
CA ARG A 425 8.67 12.63 3.25
C ARG A 425 7.22 13.11 3.35
N LEU A 426 6.47 12.98 2.24
CA LEU A 426 5.04 13.32 2.21
C LEU A 426 4.24 12.48 3.20
N ALA A 427 4.45 11.15 3.21
CA ALA A 427 3.69 10.24 4.07
C ALA A 427 3.89 10.54 5.56
N LYS A 428 5.12 10.81 6.00
CA LYS A 428 5.39 11.19 7.39
C LYS A 428 4.66 12.47 7.78
N VAL A 429 4.75 13.52 6.95
CA VAL A 429 4.07 14.80 7.22
C VAL A 429 2.56 14.61 7.26
N GLU A 430 1.98 13.91 6.27
CA GLU A 430 0.55 13.65 6.19
C GLU A 430 0.04 12.89 7.43
N LEU A 431 0.75 11.83 7.85
CA LEU A 431 0.41 11.07 9.06
C LEU A 431 0.50 11.93 10.32
N LYS A 432 1.55 12.74 10.47
CA LYS A 432 1.72 13.65 11.63
C LYS A 432 0.59 14.67 11.72
N LEU A 433 0.20 15.29 10.60
CA LEU A 433 -0.89 16.26 10.57
C LEU A 433 -2.23 15.62 10.92
N ILE A 434 -2.55 14.48 10.30
CA ILE A 434 -3.81 13.76 10.56
C ILE A 434 -3.88 13.32 12.04
N VAL A 435 -2.80 12.74 12.56
CA VAL A 435 -2.76 12.29 13.96
C VAL A 435 -2.84 13.46 14.93
N SER A 436 -2.19 14.58 14.65
CA SER A 436 -2.27 15.77 15.48
C SER A 436 -3.70 16.30 15.58
N MET A 437 -4.45 16.30 14.46
CA MET A 437 -5.87 16.64 14.45
C MET A 437 -6.69 15.69 15.34
N PHE A 438 -6.40 14.38 15.32
CA PHE A 438 -7.04 13.42 16.21
C PHE A 438 -6.70 13.67 17.69
N LEU A 439 -5.41 13.80 18.02
CA LEU A 439 -4.92 13.97 19.39
C LEU A 439 -5.46 15.23 20.06
N LEU A 440 -5.59 16.33 19.31
CA LEU A 440 -6.08 17.59 19.83
C LEU A 440 -7.62 17.69 19.79
N GLY A 441 -8.26 17.09 18.78
CA GLY A 441 -9.69 17.26 18.53
C GLY A 441 -10.59 16.25 19.25
N PHE A 442 -10.07 15.05 19.54
CA PHE A 442 -10.91 13.92 19.96
C PHE A 442 -10.33 13.17 21.16
N ASP A 443 -11.23 12.62 21.97
CA ASP A 443 -10.98 11.52 22.89
C ASP A 443 -11.36 10.22 22.19
N LEU A 444 -10.41 9.28 22.13
CA LEU A 444 -10.54 8.05 21.37
C LEU A 444 -10.60 6.84 22.29
N SER A 445 -11.36 5.83 21.88
CA SER A 445 -11.47 4.55 22.59
C SER A 445 -11.66 3.38 21.64
N ILE A 446 -11.28 2.18 22.07
CA ILE A 446 -11.59 0.94 21.35
C ILE A 446 -12.93 0.40 21.86
N VAL A 447 -13.87 0.21 20.95
CA VAL A 447 -15.22 -0.27 21.28
C VAL A 447 -15.66 -1.44 20.39
N ASP A 448 -16.63 -2.20 20.86
CA ASP A 448 -17.26 -3.27 20.09
C ASP A 448 -18.37 -2.74 19.15
N LYS A 449 -19.04 -3.66 18.44
CA LYS A 449 -20.18 -3.34 17.58
C LYS A 449 -21.35 -2.70 18.31
N HIS A 450 -21.45 -2.80 19.63
CA HIS A 450 -22.46 -2.18 20.46
C HIS A 450 -22.00 -0.86 21.10
N GLY A 451 -20.73 -0.47 20.91
CA GLY A 451 -20.17 0.74 21.51
C GLY A 451 -19.67 0.53 22.94
N LYS A 452 -19.58 -0.73 23.40
CA LYS A 452 -19.00 -1.05 24.71
C LYS A 452 -17.48 -1.09 24.59
N SER A 453 -16.79 -0.52 25.57
CA SER A 453 -15.32 -0.60 25.67
C SER A 453 -14.85 -2.05 25.63
N LYS A 454 -13.73 -2.28 24.93
CA LYS A 454 -13.09 -3.59 24.82
C LYS A 454 -11.78 -3.62 25.61
N ASP A 455 -11.64 -4.63 26.47
CA ASP A 455 -10.39 -4.89 27.19
C ASP A 455 -9.32 -5.49 26.25
N GLU A 456 -9.72 -6.30 25.27
CA GLU A 456 -8.81 -6.87 24.28
C GLU A 456 -8.52 -5.87 23.15
N LEU A 457 -7.27 -5.42 23.10
CA LEU A 457 -6.77 -4.50 22.09
C LEU A 457 -6.69 -5.16 20.70
N PRO A 458 -7.00 -4.42 19.62
CA PRO A 458 -6.93 -4.94 18.26
C PRO A 458 -5.47 -5.25 17.88
N LYS A 459 -5.25 -6.43 17.28
CA LYS A 459 -3.93 -6.89 16.84
C LYS A 459 -3.87 -6.98 15.31
N PRO A 460 -2.74 -6.61 14.68
CA PRO A 460 -2.54 -6.83 13.25
C PRO A 460 -2.75 -8.29 12.85
N ASN A 461 -3.65 -8.50 11.90
CA ASN A 461 -3.89 -9.81 11.30
C ASN A 461 -2.98 -9.97 10.09
N TRP A 462 -1.81 -10.57 10.30
CA TRP A 462 -0.81 -10.81 9.27
C TRP A 462 -1.26 -11.78 8.16
N ASN A 463 -2.42 -12.44 8.31
CA ASN A 463 -3.02 -13.23 7.24
C ASN A 463 -3.85 -12.38 6.26
N ASP A 464 -4.19 -11.14 6.61
CA ASP A 464 -4.78 -10.19 5.68
C ASP A 464 -3.70 -9.70 4.70
N ILE A 465 -3.91 -9.99 3.42
CA ILE A 465 -2.90 -9.82 2.37
C ILE A 465 -2.63 -8.36 2.00
N LEU A 466 -3.48 -7.41 2.42
CA LEU A 466 -3.43 -6.03 1.95
C LEU A 466 -3.22 -4.99 3.05
N LEU A 467 -3.87 -5.13 4.20
CA LEU A 467 -3.99 -4.05 5.20
C LEU A 467 -3.61 -4.50 6.62
N CYS A 468 -3.23 -5.77 6.80
CA CYS A 468 -3.12 -6.40 8.12
C CYS A 468 -4.43 -6.34 8.93
N ARG A 469 -5.59 -6.11 8.27
CA ARG A 469 -6.83 -5.73 8.96
C ARG A 469 -7.40 -6.89 9.79
N PRO A 470 -7.83 -6.65 11.05
CA PRO A 470 -8.56 -7.65 11.83
C PRO A 470 -9.89 -8.01 11.15
N PRO A 471 -10.54 -9.13 11.51
CA PRO A 471 -11.84 -9.49 10.93
C PRO A 471 -12.84 -8.33 10.98
N LYS A 472 -13.58 -8.10 9.90
CA LYS A 472 -14.51 -6.96 9.81
C LYS A 472 -15.53 -7.02 10.95
N GLY A 473 -15.72 -5.88 11.64
CA GLY A 473 -16.62 -5.77 12.80
C GLY A 473 -16.06 -6.33 14.12
N SER A 474 -14.79 -6.74 14.15
CA SER A 474 -14.13 -7.19 15.39
C SER A 474 -13.93 -6.06 16.41
N PHE A 475 -13.75 -4.83 15.94
CA PHE A 475 -13.68 -3.62 16.76
C PHE A 475 -14.05 -2.39 15.94
N TYR A 476 -14.30 -1.28 16.64
CA TYR A 476 -14.53 0.05 16.10
C TYR A 476 -13.73 1.07 16.93
N LEU A 477 -13.44 2.22 16.34
CA LEU A 477 -12.92 3.38 17.05
C LEU A 477 -14.11 4.20 17.56
N GLY A 478 -14.28 4.26 18.88
CA GLY A 478 -15.17 5.23 19.52
C GLY A 478 -14.48 6.58 19.59
N PHE A 479 -15.20 7.65 19.34
CA PHE A 479 -14.67 9.01 19.41
C PHE A 479 -15.67 9.97 20.05
N GLU A 480 -15.14 10.93 20.78
CA GLU A 480 -15.86 12.08 21.32
C GLU A 480 -15.02 13.33 21.09
N ARG A 481 -15.64 14.38 20.53
CA ARG A 481 -14.98 15.65 20.26
C ARG A 481 -14.82 16.40 21.58
N LYS A 482 -13.62 16.92 21.83
CA LYS A 482 -13.32 17.66 23.06
C LYS A 482 -14.13 18.94 23.14
N GLU A 483 -14.67 19.23 24.32
CA GLU A 483 -15.49 20.43 24.55
C GLU A 483 -14.71 21.71 24.24
N GLY A 484 -15.37 22.66 23.58
CA GLY A 484 -14.79 23.96 23.24
C GLY A 484 -13.76 23.95 22.10
N ILE A 485 -13.49 22.80 21.48
CA ILE A 485 -12.47 22.66 20.44
C ILE A 485 -13.07 22.74 19.02
N LEU A 486 -12.63 23.74 18.27
CA LEU A 486 -12.86 23.85 16.82
C LEU A 486 -11.76 23.05 16.08
N LEU A 487 -12.16 22.24 15.09
CA LEU A 487 -11.23 21.41 14.31
C LEU A 487 -10.48 22.26 13.30
#